data_AF-A0A7W2G2Z6-F1
#
_entry.id   AF-A0A7W2G2Z6-F1
#
_cell.length_a   1.000
_cell.length_b   1.000
_cell.length_c   1.000
_cell.angle_alpha   90.00
_cell.angle_beta   90.00
_cell.angle_gamma   90.00
#
_symmetry.space_group_name_H-M   'P 1'
#
loop_
_entity.id
_entity.type
_entity.pdbx_description
1 polymer ?
#
loop_
_entity_poly.entity_id
_entity_poly.type
_entity_poly.pdbx_seq_one_letter_code
_entity_poly.pdbx_strand_id
1 'polypeptide(L)'
;MWNDFWINNLENRILYRILLRKENKCDKYDYLTAVACGVVGGIVDILLVGDPKNSLLGNWTDTQVDNAIKRFARMVGWNPKETQVGNVASAIGFLERKFKVNYDQRYSSDVENIFDMSTKNHHIMSLSHSTDIVGLFFSLINQFTSTASFVSKGKIVTINTKTYELQGDNFIAKLFCGIANWFGHIMSDIAGSSGIRGKSGRGTGVSMPFYELFQFCRFGSLHVGNDRQDLSTIAVRAFQEGYDFRFGLTSAIPVVITDLLIRLIWSIRRHFQYGKPVKECIPTNKYSNLRIMLLFGNGTLCVMDAIDAGIRSGGNFLAFFMKLNLIAWFRLVALVLKEVCIRVGITGPLQMNIEAYKRINRALQSYLSELEKIDITLFKKETEKYEKIVGLFSNVKTDKELNDMLLNIFDRLGFDKPWEGNFYDHMANKNGTLVFK
;
A
#
# COMPACT_ATOMS: atom_id res chain seq x y z
N MET A 1 -30.67 -9.47 35.14
CA MET A 1 -29.48 -8.61 35.36
C MET A 1 -28.36 -8.85 34.35
N TRP A 2 -27.79 -10.06 34.22
CA TRP A 2 -26.73 -10.30 33.21
C TRP A 2 -27.26 -10.33 31.77
N ASN A 3 -28.46 -10.87 31.54
CA ASN A 3 -29.08 -10.92 30.21
C ASN A 3 -29.51 -9.52 29.72
N ASP A 4 -30.07 -8.71 30.60
CA ASP A 4 -30.50 -7.34 30.28
C ASP A 4 -29.33 -6.42 29.94
N PHE A 5 -28.15 -6.64 30.54
CA PHE A 5 -26.93 -5.90 30.19
C PHE A 5 -26.46 -6.20 28.77
N TRP A 6 -26.47 -7.48 28.36
CA TRP A 6 -26.06 -7.87 27.00
C TRP A 6 -27.06 -7.45 25.93
N ILE A 7 -28.36 -7.57 26.21
CA ILE A 7 -29.43 -7.16 25.30
C ILE A 7 -29.42 -5.63 25.11
N ASN A 8 -29.34 -4.85 26.19
CA ASN A 8 -29.22 -3.39 26.09
C ASN A 8 -27.95 -2.94 25.35
N ASN A 9 -26.83 -3.65 25.51
CA ASN A 9 -25.58 -3.30 24.81
C ASN A 9 -25.65 -3.65 23.31
N LEU A 10 -26.39 -4.71 22.94
CA LEU A 10 -26.64 -5.08 21.55
C LEU A 10 -27.61 -4.10 20.87
N GLU A 11 -28.73 -3.77 21.53
CA GLU A 11 -29.71 -2.79 21.04
C GLU A 11 -29.09 -1.39 20.87
N ASN A 12 -28.30 -0.93 21.84
CA ASN A 12 -27.57 0.31 21.71
C ASN A 12 -26.59 0.27 20.52
N ARG A 13 -25.83 -0.82 20.33
CA ARG A 13 -24.94 -0.94 19.15
C ARG A 13 -25.71 -0.92 17.83
N ILE A 14 -26.89 -1.53 17.78
CA ILE A 14 -27.75 -1.52 16.59
C ILE A 14 -28.27 -0.10 16.34
N LEU A 15 -28.76 0.59 17.37
CA LEU A 15 -29.24 1.96 17.30
C LEU A 15 -28.13 2.94 16.88
N TYR A 16 -26.94 2.83 17.47
CA TYR A 16 -25.76 3.61 17.07
C TYR A 16 -25.36 3.34 15.62
N ARG A 17 -25.41 2.08 15.14
CA ARG A 17 -25.14 1.74 13.73
C ARG A 17 -26.20 2.34 12.80
N ILE A 18 -27.46 2.35 13.19
CA ILE A 18 -28.57 2.94 12.42
C ILE A 18 -28.43 4.46 12.37
N LEU A 19 -28.14 5.12 13.49
CA LEU A 19 -27.92 6.56 13.58
C LEU A 19 -26.68 6.98 12.78
N LEU A 20 -25.57 6.27 12.90
CA LEU A 20 -24.37 6.49 12.08
C LEU A 20 -24.65 6.25 10.59
N ARG A 21 -25.47 5.27 10.21
CA ARG A 21 -25.89 5.09 8.80
C ARG A 21 -26.78 6.22 8.31
N LYS A 22 -27.62 6.79 9.16
CA LYS A 22 -28.50 7.93 8.83
C LYS A 22 -27.69 9.23 8.70
N GLU A 23 -26.68 9.45 9.54
CA GLU A 23 -25.75 10.60 9.47
C GLU A 23 -24.74 10.52 8.31
N ASN A 24 -24.43 9.32 7.78
CA ASN A 24 -23.43 9.14 6.70
C ASN A 24 -24.04 9.13 5.29
N LYS A 25 -25.28 9.61 5.12
CA LYS A 25 -25.88 9.78 3.78
C LYS A 25 -25.41 11.10 3.17
N CYS A 26 -25.11 11.07 1.87
CA CYS A 26 -24.83 12.31 1.13
C CYS A 26 -26.08 13.20 1.10
N ASP A 27 -25.89 14.48 1.32
CA ASP A 27 -26.91 15.49 1.02
C ASP A 27 -26.74 16.05 -0.41
N LYS A 28 -27.68 16.90 -0.84
CA LYS A 28 -27.67 17.49 -2.20
C LYS A 28 -26.39 18.28 -2.48
N TYR A 29 -25.82 18.92 -1.46
CA TYR A 29 -24.60 19.71 -1.62
C TYR A 29 -23.38 18.80 -1.72
N ASP A 30 -23.38 17.63 -1.07
CA ASP A 30 -22.30 16.64 -1.23
C ASP A 30 -22.18 16.19 -2.69
N TYR A 31 -23.31 15.89 -3.33
CA TYR A 31 -23.34 15.54 -4.75
C TYR A 31 -22.89 16.70 -5.63
N LEU A 32 -23.42 17.91 -5.39
CA LEU A 32 -23.06 19.09 -6.19
C LEU A 32 -21.56 19.41 -6.07
N THR A 33 -21.01 19.38 -4.85
CA THR A 33 -19.58 19.56 -4.60
C THR A 33 -18.75 18.49 -5.29
N ALA A 34 -19.15 17.22 -5.17
CA ALA A 34 -18.43 16.11 -5.79
C ALA A 34 -18.34 16.28 -7.32
N VAL A 35 -19.47 16.59 -7.95
CA VAL A 35 -19.54 16.86 -9.40
C VAL A 35 -18.69 18.08 -9.75
N ALA A 36 -18.79 19.19 -9.01
CA ALA A 36 -17.98 20.38 -9.26
C ALA A 36 -16.47 20.10 -9.17
N CYS A 37 -16.02 19.34 -8.17
CA CYS A 37 -14.62 18.91 -8.08
C CYS A 37 -14.20 18.02 -9.25
N GLY A 38 -15.09 17.13 -9.70
CA GLY A 38 -14.87 16.31 -10.90
C GLY A 38 -14.77 17.15 -12.17
N VAL A 39 -15.59 18.20 -12.30
CA VAL A 39 -15.50 19.17 -13.40
C VAL A 39 -14.16 19.89 -13.39
N VAL A 40 -13.69 20.35 -12.23
CA VAL A 40 -12.35 20.97 -12.12
C VAL A 40 -11.26 20.01 -12.59
N GLY A 41 -11.32 18.75 -12.15
CA GLY A 41 -10.39 17.73 -12.60
C GLY A 41 -10.46 17.45 -14.11
N GLY A 42 -11.66 17.36 -14.67
CA GLY A 42 -11.86 17.20 -16.12
C GLY A 42 -11.33 18.40 -16.93
N ILE A 43 -11.49 19.63 -16.43
CA ILE A 43 -10.92 20.82 -17.07
C ILE A 43 -9.38 20.76 -17.07
N VAL A 44 -8.77 20.37 -15.94
CA VAL A 44 -7.31 20.20 -15.84
C VAL A 44 -6.83 19.13 -16.82
N ASP A 45 -7.55 18.03 -16.91
CA ASP A 45 -7.23 16.93 -17.82
C ASP A 45 -7.26 17.40 -19.29
N ILE A 46 -8.36 18.01 -19.72
CA ILE A 46 -8.57 18.47 -21.10
C ILE A 46 -7.56 19.55 -21.50
N LEU A 47 -7.32 20.54 -20.63
CA LEU A 47 -6.53 21.71 -20.99
C LEU A 47 -5.04 21.55 -20.72
N LEU A 48 -4.66 20.77 -19.71
CA LEU A 48 -3.27 20.72 -19.22
C LEU A 48 -2.61 19.34 -19.39
N VAL A 49 -3.38 18.24 -19.37
CA VAL A 49 -2.87 16.89 -19.64
C VAL A 49 -2.89 16.61 -21.15
N GLY A 50 -4.06 16.62 -21.79
CA GLY A 50 -4.20 16.42 -23.24
C GLY A 50 -3.62 15.09 -23.74
N ASP A 51 -2.89 15.12 -24.86
CA ASP A 51 -2.16 13.95 -25.38
C ASP A 51 -0.64 14.04 -25.11
N PRO A 52 0.11 12.93 -25.13
CA PRO A 52 1.53 12.90 -24.78
C PRO A 52 2.41 13.88 -25.56
N LYS A 53 2.04 14.24 -26.80
CA LYS A 53 2.85 15.12 -27.65
C LYS A 53 2.60 16.59 -27.38
N ASN A 54 1.37 16.93 -26.98
CA ASN A 54 0.92 18.32 -26.80
C ASN A 54 0.68 18.69 -25.33
N SER A 55 1.07 17.83 -24.39
CA SER A 55 0.81 18.02 -22.96
C SER A 55 1.58 19.20 -22.37
N LEU A 56 0.86 20.12 -21.71
CA LEU A 56 1.49 21.25 -21.00
C LEU A 56 2.16 20.79 -19.70
N LEU A 57 1.50 19.89 -18.95
CA LEU A 57 2.04 19.35 -17.70
C LEU A 57 3.08 18.24 -17.93
N GLY A 58 3.09 17.60 -19.12
CA GLY A 58 4.06 16.55 -19.46
C GLY A 58 5.51 17.00 -19.31
N ASN A 59 5.85 18.23 -19.72
CA ASN A 59 7.20 18.77 -19.56
C ASN A 59 7.61 18.93 -18.09
N TRP A 60 6.64 19.31 -17.24
CA TRP A 60 6.89 19.44 -15.80
C TRP A 60 7.16 18.06 -15.18
N THR A 61 6.35 17.04 -15.51
CA THR A 61 6.55 15.68 -14.98
C THR A 61 7.82 15.04 -15.50
N ASP A 62 8.16 15.23 -16.78
CA ASP A 62 9.42 14.73 -17.36
C ASP A 62 10.62 15.32 -16.60
N THR A 63 10.57 16.62 -16.28
CA THR A 63 11.61 17.29 -15.46
C THR A 63 11.68 16.73 -14.04
N GLN A 64 10.55 16.41 -13.41
CA GLN A 64 10.56 15.78 -12.07
C GLN A 64 11.20 14.39 -12.12
N VAL A 65 10.91 13.60 -13.16
CA VAL A 65 11.51 12.27 -13.34
C VAL A 65 13.01 12.39 -13.61
N ASP A 66 13.46 13.33 -14.44
CA ASP A 66 14.87 13.60 -14.66
C ASP A 66 15.60 13.95 -13.34
N ASN A 67 14.97 14.75 -12.49
CA ASN A 67 15.52 15.10 -11.18
C ASN A 67 15.57 13.89 -10.24
N ALA A 68 14.56 13.02 -10.25
CA ALA A 68 14.55 11.79 -9.49
C ALA A 68 15.68 10.84 -9.93
N ILE A 69 15.88 10.66 -11.24
CA ILE A 69 16.99 9.89 -11.81
C ILE A 69 18.34 10.42 -11.33
N LYS A 70 18.58 11.74 -11.47
CA LYS A 70 19.84 12.36 -11.03
C LYS A 70 20.08 12.15 -9.53
N ARG A 71 19.05 12.30 -8.70
CA ARG A 71 19.14 12.07 -7.24
C ARG A 71 19.46 10.61 -6.92
N PHE A 72 18.73 9.68 -7.54
CA PHE A 72 18.95 8.24 -7.37
C PHE A 72 20.37 7.85 -7.81
N ALA A 73 20.81 8.32 -8.97
CA ALA A 73 22.16 8.12 -9.47
C ALA A 73 23.21 8.58 -8.45
N ARG A 74 23.05 9.77 -7.85
CA ARG A 74 23.97 10.25 -6.79
C ARG A 74 23.95 9.35 -5.55
N MET A 75 22.77 8.92 -5.09
CA MET A 75 22.63 8.01 -3.94
C MET A 75 23.38 6.69 -4.17
N VAL A 76 23.43 6.22 -5.41
CA VAL A 76 24.13 4.97 -5.78
C VAL A 76 25.52 5.23 -6.38
N GLY A 77 26.13 6.40 -6.14
CA GLY A 77 27.55 6.64 -6.41
C GLY A 77 27.88 7.33 -7.74
N TRP A 78 26.92 7.96 -8.40
CA TRP A 78 27.19 8.82 -9.55
C TRP A 78 27.88 10.11 -9.09
N ASN A 79 29.16 10.27 -9.46
CA ASN A 79 29.97 11.45 -9.17
C ASN A 79 30.40 12.14 -10.49
N PRO A 80 29.53 12.96 -11.10
CA PRO A 80 29.83 13.66 -12.34
C PRO A 80 30.81 14.82 -12.13
N LYS A 81 31.57 15.16 -13.18
CA LYS A 81 32.28 16.46 -13.25
C LYS A 81 31.26 17.60 -13.15
N GLU A 82 31.67 18.77 -12.66
CA GLU A 82 30.77 19.94 -12.47
C GLU A 82 29.93 20.24 -13.72
N THR A 83 30.53 20.17 -14.91
CA THR A 83 29.86 20.41 -16.20
C THR A 83 28.78 19.38 -16.55
N GLN A 84 28.72 18.26 -15.86
CA GLN A 84 27.79 17.14 -16.10
C GLN A 84 26.76 16.96 -14.97
N VAL A 85 26.81 17.77 -13.91
CA VAL A 85 25.91 17.66 -12.74
C VAL A 85 24.43 17.80 -13.12
N GLY A 86 24.13 18.61 -14.13
CA GLY A 86 22.80 18.80 -14.68
C GLY A 86 22.42 17.83 -15.81
N ASN A 87 23.36 17.04 -16.33
CA ASN A 87 23.15 16.21 -17.51
C ASN A 87 22.46 14.88 -17.13
N VAL A 88 21.16 14.79 -17.43
CA VAL A 88 20.38 13.57 -17.17
C VAL A 88 20.87 12.37 -18.00
N ALA A 89 21.32 12.57 -19.24
CA ALA A 89 21.85 11.48 -20.06
C ALA A 89 23.12 10.86 -19.46
N SER A 90 23.94 11.68 -18.79
CA SER A 90 25.12 11.20 -18.05
C SER A 90 24.72 10.33 -16.85
N ALA A 91 23.70 10.76 -16.10
CA ALA A 91 23.15 10.00 -14.97
C ALA A 91 22.55 8.66 -15.43
N ILE A 92 21.73 8.69 -16.49
CA ILE A 92 21.13 7.49 -17.09
C ILE A 92 22.22 6.53 -17.54
N GLY A 93 23.21 7.01 -18.30
CA GLY A 93 24.29 6.16 -18.78
C GLY A 93 25.12 5.53 -17.64
N PHE A 94 25.27 6.22 -16.51
CA PHE A 94 25.87 5.62 -15.32
C PHE A 94 25.01 4.49 -14.75
N LEU A 95 23.70 4.69 -14.63
CA LEU A 95 22.76 3.67 -14.14
C LEU A 95 22.69 2.46 -15.08
N GLU A 96 22.60 2.68 -16.40
CA GLU A 96 22.62 1.62 -17.43
C GLU A 96 23.88 0.71 -17.29
N ARG A 97 25.04 1.31 -16.96
CA ARG A 97 26.28 0.54 -16.73
C ARG A 97 26.33 -0.16 -15.39
N LYS A 98 25.72 0.43 -14.36
CA LYS A 98 25.75 -0.08 -12.98
C LYS A 98 24.76 -1.22 -12.75
N PHE A 99 23.56 -1.09 -13.33
CA PHE A 99 22.45 -2.03 -13.16
C PHE A 99 22.19 -2.80 -14.46
N LYS A 100 23.24 -3.48 -14.94
CA LYS A 100 23.12 -4.30 -16.15
C LYS A 100 22.24 -5.51 -15.88
N VAL A 101 21.44 -5.87 -16.87
CA VAL A 101 20.57 -7.04 -16.88
C VAL A 101 20.79 -7.82 -18.17
N ASN A 102 20.38 -9.08 -18.19
CA ASN A 102 20.52 -9.95 -19.37
C ASN A 102 19.35 -9.88 -20.35
N TYR A 103 18.27 -9.17 -19.99
CA TYR A 103 17.01 -9.11 -20.73
C TYR A 103 16.74 -7.75 -21.43
N ASP A 104 17.80 -6.96 -21.64
CA ASP A 104 17.76 -5.63 -22.26
C ASP A 104 18.14 -5.68 -23.77
N GLN A 105 17.52 -6.60 -24.52
CA GLN A 105 17.66 -6.67 -25.97
C GLN A 105 16.90 -5.51 -26.62
N ARG A 106 17.49 -4.86 -27.63
CA ARG A 106 16.99 -3.58 -28.15
C ARG A 106 16.42 -3.67 -29.57
N TYR A 107 16.88 -4.65 -30.33
CA TYR A 107 16.53 -4.83 -31.74
C TYR A 107 16.21 -6.28 -32.06
N SER A 108 15.52 -6.52 -33.18
CA SER A 108 15.28 -7.88 -33.71
C SER A 108 16.55 -8.72 -33.87
N SER A 109 17.66 -8.10 -34.26
CA SER A 109 18.96 -8.79 -34.38
C SER A 109 19.47 -9.34 -33.05
N ASP A 110 19.12 -8.69 -31.92
CA ASP A 110 19.54 -9.12 -30.59
C ASP A 110 18.78 -10.38 -30.11
N VAL A 111 17.68 -10.71 -30.80
CA VAL A 111 16.81 -11.87 -30.55
C VAL A 111 16.75 -12.81 -31.76
N GLU A 112 17.83 -12.84 -32.56
CA GLU A 112 17.98 -13.70 -33.74
C GLU A 112 16.83 -13.58 -34.76
N ASN A 113 16.19 -12.40 -34.82
CA ASN A 113 15.03 -12.09 -35.67
C ASN A 113 13.82 -13.02 -35.45
N ILE A 114 13.67 -13.61 -34.25
CA ILE A 114 12.50 -14.43 -33.90
C ILE A 114 11.21 -13.58 -33.93
N PHE A 115 11.32 -12.27 -33.64
CA PHE A 115 10.23 -11.30 -33.75
C PHE A 115 10.74 -9.87 -34.00
N ASP A 116 9.82 -9.01 -34.45
CA ASP A 116 10.09 -7.61 -34.77
C ASP A 116 10.12 -6.73 -33.51
N MET A 117 11.22 -6.03 -33.29
CA MET A 117 11.41 -5.13 -32.14
C MET A 117 12.41 -4.02 -32.47
N SER A 118 12.28 -2.90 -31.79
CA SER A 118 13.08 -1.69 -31.94
C SER A 118 13.33 -1.03 -30.58
N THR A 119 14.23 -0.04 -30.59
CA THR A 119 14.48 0.81 -29.43
C THR A 119 13.25 1.57 -28.93
N LYS A 120 12.19 1.70 -29.75
CA LYS A 120 10.94 2.38 -29.36
C LYS A 120 9.94 1.49 -28.64
N ASN A 121 10.05 0.16 -28.72
CA ASN A 121 9.06 -0.75 -28.13
C ASN A 121 9.66 -1.85 -27.26
N HIS A 122 10.98 -2.05 -27.21
CA HIS A 122 11.54 -3.11 -26.38
C HIS A 122 11.17 -2.98 -24.89
N HIS A 123 11.09 -1.78 -24.30
CA HIS A 123 10.66 -1.58 -22.92
C HIS A 123 9.21 -2.03 -22.64
N ILE A 124 8.31 -2.00 -23.62
CA ILE A 124 6.95 -2.56 -23.42
C ILE A 124 6.92 -4.04 -23.78
N MET A 125 7.70 -4.48 -24.78
CA MET A 125 7.72 -5.88 -25.22
C MET A 125 8.40 -6.82 -24.22
N SER A 126 9.52 -6.40 -23.62
CA SER A 126 10.22 -7.19 -22.61
C SER A 126 9.51 -7.03 -21.27
N LEU A 127 8.93 -8.13 -20.77
CA LEU A 127 8.08 -8.11 -19.57
C LEU A 127 8.84 -7.60 -18.34
N SER A 128 10.14 -7.83 -18.29
CA SER A 128 11.03 -7.44 -17.19
C SER A 128 11.19 -5.92 -17.02
N HIS A 129 10.85 -5.09 -18.02
CA HIS A 129 10.88 -3.62 -17.90
C HIS A 129 9.55 -3.02 -17.40
N SER A 130 8.52 -3.84 -17.15
CA SER A 130 7.22 -3.34 -16.68
C SER A 130 7.30 -2.85 -15.24
N THR A 131 6.73 -1.69 -14.90
CA THR A 131 6.87 -1.08 -13.56
C THR A 131 5.86 -1.61 -12.55
N ASP A 132 5.80 -2.92 -12.37
CA ASP A 132 4.84 -3.59 -11.49
C ASP A 132 5.37 -4.95 -11.02
N ILE A 133 4.50 -5.71 -10.35
CA ILE A 133 4.84 -7.02 -9.81
C ILE A 133 5.06 -8.09 -10.89
N VAL A 134 4.43 -7.95 -12.07
CA VAL A 134 4.66 -8.84 -13.21
C VAL A 134 6.06 -8.62 -13.75
N GLY A 135 6.45 -7.36 -13.92
CA GLY A 135 7.81 -7.02 -14.35
C GLY A 135 8.88 -7.48 -13.37
N LEU A 136 8.67 -7.28 -12.06
CA LEU A 136 9.57 -7.80 -11.04
C LEU A 136 9.69 -9.33 -11.10
N PHE A 137 8.57 -10.04 -11.25
CA PHE A 137 8.55 -11.50 -11.34
C PHE A 137 9.38 -12.01 -12.53
N PHE A 138 9.15 -11.47 -13.73
CA PHE A 138 9.90 -11.87 -14.93
C PHE A 138 11.38 -11.49 -14.84
N SER A 139 11.68 -10.31 -14.33
CA SER A 139 13.06 -9.86 -14.09
C SER A 139 13.84 -10.82 -13.19
N LEU A 140 13.24 -11.29 -12.10
CA LEU A 140 13.89 -12.25 -11.21
C LEU A 140 14.13 -13.57 -11.92
N ILE A 141 13.09 -14.17 -12.52
CA ILE A 141 13.25 -15.44 -13.25
C ILE A 141 14.31 -15.32 -14.32
N ASN A 142 14.30 -14.24 -15.11
CA ASN A 142 15.23 -14.02 -16.21
C ASN A 142 16.69 -13.87 -15.72
N GLN A 143 16.92 -13.17 -14.60
CA GLN A 143 18.25 -13.09 -13.98
C GLN A 143 18.75 -14.44 -13.46
N PHE A 144 17.88 -15.22 -12.81
CA PHE A 144 18.24 -16.53 -12.26
C PHE A 144 18.50 -17.59 -13.34
N THR A 145 17.80 -17.51 -14.47
CA THR A 145 17.82 -18.54 -15.51
C THR A 145 18.64 -18.16 -16.74
N SER A 146 19.22 -16.94 -16.77
CA SER A 146 19.88 -16.41 -17.97
C SER A 146 18.97 -16.45 -19.20
N THR A 147 17.73 -15.99 -19.04
CA THR A 147 16.72 -15.90 -20.11
C THR A 147 16.18 -14.48 -20.24
N ALA A 148 15.43 -14.20 -21.30
CA ALA A 148 14.68 -12.96 -21.46
C ALA A 148 13.28 -13.27 -22.00
N SER A 149 12.24 -12.68 -21.39
CA SER A 149 10.84 -12.96 -21.71
C SER A 149 10.14 -11.76 -22.32
N PHE A 150 9.61 -11.94 -23.54
CA PHE A 150 8.96 -10.91 -24.33
C PHE A 150 7.51 -11.25 -24.62
N VAL A 151 6.70 -10.23 -24.92
CA VAL A 151 5.39 -10.41 -25.56
C VAL A 151 5.49 -10.06 -27.02
N SER A 152 5.13 -11.00 -27.89
CA SER A 152 5.03 -10.79 -29.33
C SER A 152 3.73 -11.40 -29.84
N LYS A 153 2.96 -10.61 -30.60
CA LYS A 153 1.68 -11.04 -31.18
C LYS A 153 0.73 -11.70 -30.16
N GLY A 154 0.74 -11.21 -28.91
CA GLY A 154 -0.12 -11.69 -27.81
C GLY A 154 0.34 -13.01 -27.18
N LYS A 155 1.58 -13.45 -27.44
CA LYS A 155 2.17 -14.65 -26.85
C LYS A 155 3.46 -14.30 -26.12
N ILE A 156 3.75 -15.03 -25.06
CA ILE A 156 5.04 -14.93 -24.37
C ILE A 156 6.07 -15.72 -25.18
N VAL A 157 7.20 -15.09 -25.48
CA VAL A 157 8.37 -15.68 -26.14
C VAL A 157 9.55 -15.52 -25.20
N THR A 158 10.12 -16.63 -24.75
CA THR A 158 11.31 -16.63 -23.90
C THR A 158 12.51 -17.14 -24.70
N ILE A 159 13.60 -16.39 -24.64
CA ILE A 159 14.87 -16.74 -25.29
C ILE A 159 15.96 -16.95 -24.25
N ASN A 160 16.97 -17.73 -24.60
CA ASN A 160 18.19 -17.84 -23.82
C ASN A 160 19.06 -16.60 -24.06
N THR A 161 19.73 -16.14 -23.01
CA THR A 161 20.68 -15.03 -23.08
C THR A 161 22.08 -15.54 -22.82
N LYS A 162 23.09 -14.67 -22.97
CA LYS A 162 24.41 -14.95 -22.41
C LYS A 162 24.28 -15.20 -20.90
N THR A 163 25.13 -16.08 -20.37
CA THR A 163 25.16 -16.40 -18.95
C THR A 163 25.25 -15.12 -18.13
N TYR A 164 24.29 -14.94 -17.23
CA TYR A 164 24.19 -13.80 -16.34
C TYR A 164 24.53 -14.23 -14.92
N GLU A 165 25.54 -13.59 -14.34
CA GLU A 165 25.95 -13.86 -12.97
C GLU A 165 25.20 -12.95 -12.00
N LEU A 166 24.15 -13.50 -11.38
CA LEU A 166 23.42 -12.83 -10.32
C LEU A 166 24.25 -12.80 -9.03
N GLN A 167 24.51 -11.59 -8.54
CA GLN A 167 25.33 -11.32 -7.35
C GLN A 167 24.69 -11.90 -6.07
N GLY A 168 25.52 -12.40 -5.15
CA GLY A 168 25.12 -12.89 -3.83
C GLY A 168 25.57 -14.33 -3.54
N ASP A 169 25.99 -14.60 -2.31
CA ASP A 169 26.61 -15.88 -1.94
C ASP A 169 25.60 -17.01 -1.64
N ASN A 170 24.33 -16.66 -1.47
CA ASN A 170 23.25 -17.61 -1.21
C ASN A 170 21.95 -17.17 -1.89
N PHE A 171 20.95 -18.04 -1.88
CA PHE A 171 19.67 -17.80 -2.54
C PHE A 171 18.97 -16.50 -2.08
N ILE A 172 18.94 -16.23 -0.77
CA ILE A 172 18.29 -15.03 -0.22
C ILE A 172 19.04 -13.75 -0.65
N ALA A 173 20.37 -13.78 -0.60
CA ALA A 173 21.21 -12.68 -1.08
C ALA A 173 21.00 -12.43 -2.58
N LYS A 174 20.99 -13.50 -3.40
CA LYS A 174 20.71 -13.41 -4.85
C LYS A 174 19.33 -12.83 -5.14
N LEU A 175 18.31 -13.24 -4.39
CA LEU A 175 16.97 -12.69 -4.52
C LEU A 175 16.95 -11.20 -4.21
N PHE A 176 17.56 -10.77 -3.10
CA PHE A 176 17.68 -9.34 -2.76
C PHE A 176 18.44 -8.56 -3.82
N CYS A 177 19.59 -9.05 -4.28
CA CYS A 177 20.39 -8.43 -5.33
C CYS A 177 19.61 -8.32 -6.64
N GLY A 178 18.84 -9.35 -7.02
CA GLY A 178 18.00 -9.34 -8.21
C GLY A 178 16.88 -8.29 -8.14
N ILE A 179 16.24 -8.15 -6.97
CA ILE A 179 15.24 -7.10 -6.72
C ILE A 179 15.89 -5.71 -6.83
N ALA A 180 17.00 -5.49 -6.13
CA ALA A 180 17.70 -4.21 -6.12
C ALA A 180 18.22 -3.83 -7.52
N ASN A 181 18.74 -4.81 -8.27
CA ASN A 181 19.23 -4.61 -9.62
C ASN A 181 18.10 -4.23 -10.59
N TRP A 182 16.96 -4.90 -10.47
CA TRP A 182 15.76 -4.55 -11.25
C TRP A 182 15.31 -3.11 -10.98
N PHE A 183 15.22 -2.69 -9.72
CA PHE A 183 14.87 -1.30 -9.38
C PHE A 183 15.85 -0.30 -10.01
N GLY A 184 17.15 -0.58 -9.91
CA GLY A 184 18.17 0.29 -10.49
C GLY A 184 18.11 0.35 -12.02
N HIS A 185 17.78 -0.76 -12.68
CA HIS A 185 17.61 -0.85 -14.13
C HIS A 185 16.33 -0.13 -14.61
N ILE A 186 15.19 -0.32 -13.95
CA ILE A 186 13.98 0.46 -14.24
C ILE A 186 14.26 1.96 -14.11
N MET A 187 15.01 2.37 -13.08
CA MET A 187 15.39 3.78 -12.90
C MET A 187 16.32 4.31 -14.01
N SER A 188 17.10 3.48 -14.70
CA SER A 188 17.82 3.91 -15.91
C SER A 188 16.89 4.14 -17.09
N ASP A 189 15.85 3.31 -17.21
CA ASP A 189 15.01 3.26 -18.41
C ASP A 189 13.77 4.16 -18.31
N ILE A 190 13.40 4.62 -17.11
CA ILE A 190 12.14 5.33 -16.84
C ILE A 190 11.95 6.60 -17.67
N ALA A 191 13.04 7.25 -18.09
CA ALA A 191 13.02 8.41 -19.00
C ALA A 191 13.55 8.10 -20.41
N GLY A 192 13.82 6.84 -20.72
CA GLY A 192 14.44 6.39 -21.96
C GLY A 192 15.97 6.45 -21.93
N SER A 193 16.61 5.91 -22.96
CA SER A 193 18.04 5.65 -22.96
C SER A 193 18.91 6.91 -23.02
N SER A 194 20.13 6.79 -22.48
CA SER A 194 21.13 7.86 -22.47
C SER A 194 21.42 8.40 -23.87
N GLY A 195 21.44 7.54 -24.89
CA GLY A 195 21.73 7.92 -26.28
C GLY A 195 20.68 8.83 -26.92
N ILE A 196 19.40 8.63 -26.62
CA ILE A 196 18.33 9.52 -27.12
C ILE A 196 18.28 10.82 -26.32
N ARG A 197 18.42 10.71 -24.98
CA ARG A 197 18.44 11.88 -24.08
C ARG A 197 19.61 12.81 -24.37
N GLY A 198 20.78 12.27 -24.74
CA GLY A 198 21.96 13.04 -25.12
C GLY A 198 21.81 13.83 -26.43
N LYS A 199 20.81 13.49 -27.26
CA LYS A 199 20.46 14.21 -28.50
C LYS A 199 19.24 15.12 -28.31
N SER A 200 18.92 15.48 -27.07
CA SER A 200 17.74 16.26 -26.69
C SER A 200 16.39 15.63 -27.06
N GLY A 201 16.36 14.32 -27.31
CA GLY A 201 15.11 13.59 -27.52
C GLY A 201 14.42 13.25 -26.20
N ARG A 202 13.09 13.11 -26.22
CA ARG A 202 12.33 12.63 -25.05
C ARG A 202 12.68 11.17 -24.67
N GLY A 203 12.96 10.35 -25.69
CA GLY A 203 13.14 8.90 -25.52
C GLY A 203 11.82 8.19 -25.20
N THR A 204 11.82 6.86 -25.32
CA THR A 204 10.70 6.04 -24.86
C THR A 204 11.05 5.51 -23.48
N GLY A 205 10.26 5.88 -22.46
CA GLY A 205 10.45 5.40 -21.10
C GLY A 205 10.00 3.95 -20.92
N VAL A 206 9.75 3.54 -19.68
CA VAL A 206 9.10 2.27 -19.34
C VAL A 206 7.58 2.41 -19.37
N SER A 207 6.87 1.29 -19.50
CA SER A 207 5.41 1.26 -19.46
C SER A 207 4.87 1.69 -18.09
N MET A 208 3.63 2.18 -18.04
CA MET A 208 2.92 2.33 -16.76
C MET A 208 2.68 0.95 -16.13
N PRO A 209 2.48 0.87 -14.81
CA PRO A 209 2.14 -0.39 -14.15
C PRO A 209 0.96 -1.09 -14.84
N PHE A 210 1.13 -2.38 -15.16
CA PHE A 210 0.17 -3.26 -15.83
C PHE A 210 -0.19 -2.90 -17.28
N TYR A 211 0.44 -1.89 -17.87
CA TYR A 211 0.16 -1.48 -19.25
C TYR A 211 0.69 -2.49 -20.28
N GLU A 212 1.74 -3.24 -19.95
CA GLU A 212 2.25 -4.35 -20.76
C GLU A 212 1.19 -5.42 -21.03
N LEU A 213 0.18 -5.56 -20.16
CA LEU A 213 -0.89 -6.55 -20.32
C LEU A 213 -1.79 -6.27 -21.53
N PHE A 214 -1.86 -5.01 -22.00
CA PHE A 214 -2.58 -4.69 -23.24
C PHE A 214 -2.04 -5.45 -24.45
N GLN A 215 -0.78 -5.89 -24.41
CA GLN A 215 -0.19 -6.67 -25.50
C GLN A 215 -0.91 -8.01 -25.73
N PHE A 216 -1.60 -8.54 -24.72
CA PHE A 216 -2.41 -9.76 -24.82
C PHE A 216 -3.83 -9.51 -25.33
N CYS A 217 -4.28 -8.24 -25.40
CA CYS A 217 -5.62 -7.87 -25.85
C CYS A 217 -5.74 -7.86 -27.38
N ARG A 218 -5.65 -9.03 -28.01
CA ARG A 218 -5.69 -9.21 -29.48
C ARG A 218 -7.10 -9.30 -30.05
N PHE A 219 -7.99 -8.44 -29.58
CA PHE A 219 -9.37 -8.37 -30.03
C PHE A 219 -9.71 -6.95 -30.50
N GLY A 220 -10.80 -6.85 -31.26
CA GLY A 220 -11.27 -5.61 -31.85
C GLY A 220 -10.71 -5.36 -33.26
N SER A 221 -11.45 -4.54 -34.02
CA SER A 221 -11.09 -4.08 -35.36
C SER A 221 -11.37 -2.58 -35.41
N LEU A 222 -10.45 -1.80 -34.86
CA LEU A 222 -10.62 -0.39 -34.52
C LEU A 222 -10.01 0.49 -35.61
N HIS A 223 -10.73 1.56 -35.99
CA HIS A 223 -10.33 2.45 -37.08
C HIS A 223 -9.14 3.33 -36.68
N VAL A 224 -8.04 3.28 -37.44
CA VAL A 224 -6.86 4.13 -37.25
C VAL A 224 -6.43 4.69 -38.60
N GLY A 225 -6.92 5.89 -38.93
CA GLY A 225 -6.78 6.42 -40.28
C GLY A 225 -7.56 5.56 -41.27
N ASN A 226 -6.89 5.05 -42.32
CA ASN A 226 -7.49 4.14 -43.29
C ASN A 226 -7.36 2.66 -42.90
N ASP A 227 -6.61 2.35 -41.84
CA ASP A 227 -6.33 0.98 -41.42
C ASP A 227 -7.24 0.56 -40.27
N ARG A 228 -7.33 -0.76 -40.04
CA ARG A 228 -7.94 -1.34 -38.85
C ARG A 228 -6.92 -2.10 -38.02
N GLN A 229 -6.94 -1.86 -36.71
CA GLN A 229 -5.98 -2.44 -35.78
C GLN A 229 -6.68 -3.03 -34.54
N ASP A 230 -6.05 -4.04 -33.93
CA ASP A 230 -6.51 -4.59 -32.65
C ASP A 230 -6.07 -3.69 -31.47
N LEU A 231 -6.66 -3.90 -30.30
CA LEU A 231 -6.37 -3.09 -29.11
C LEU A 231 -4.89 -3.19 -28.69
N SER A 232 -4.31 -4.38 -28.76
CA SER A 232 -2.88 -4.61 -28.49
C SER A 232 -1.97 -3.74 -29.35
N THR A 233 -2.22 -3.68 -30.66
CA THR A 233 -1.46 -2.85 -31.60
C THR A 233 -1.61 -1.36 -31.28
N ILE A 234 -2.82 -0.91 -30.94
CA ILE A 234 -3.07 0.49 -30.57
C ILE A 234 -2.33 0.86 -29.28
N ALA A 235 -2.34 0.00 -28.26
CA ALA A 235 -1.64 0.26 -27.00
C ALA A 235 -0.11 0.34 -27.20
N VAL A 236 0.47 -0.60 -27.96
CA VAL A 236 1.91 -0.56 -28.27
C VAL A 236 2.26 0.72 -29.04
N ARG A 237 1.43 1.14 -29.99
CA ARG A 237 1.63 2.40 -30.72
C ARG A 237 1.48 3.63 -29.83
N ALA A 238 0.47 3.68 -28.97
CA ALA A 238 0.30 4.78 -28.03
C ALA A 238 1.52 4.92 -27.10
N PHE A 239 2.04 3.80 -26.58
CA PHE A 239 3.28 3.78 -25.82
C PHE A 239 4.47 4.35 -26.62
N GLN A 240 4.65 3.93 -27.86
CA GLN A 240 5.70 4.44 -28.75
C GLN A 240 5.58 5.96 -29.00
N GLU A 241 4.36 6.51 -28.95
CA GLU A 241 4.06 7.93 -29.12
C GLU A 241 4.16 8.74 -27.81
N GLY A 242 4.59 8.12 -26.71
CA GLY A 242 4.89 8.80 -25.44
C GLY A 242 3.92 8.50 -24.30
N TYR A 243 2.97 7.59 -24.48
CA TYR A 243 2.04 7.11 -23.45
C TYR A 243 2.75 6.17 -22.44
N ASP A 244 3.87 6.63 -21.89
CA ASP A 244 4.76 5.91 -20.97
C ASP A 244 4.52 6.29 -19.50
N PHE A 245 5.32 5.74 -18.58
CA PHE A 245 5.21 5.99 -17.15
C PHE A 245 5.14 7.48 -16.78
N ARG A 246 5.91 8.33 -17.46
CA ARG A 246 5.97 9.77 -17.18
C ARG A 246 4.67 10.47 -17.57
N PHE A 247 4.08 10.07 -18.71
CA PHE A 247 2.74 10.55 -19.07
C PHE A 247 1.66 10.02 -18.13
N GLY A 248 1.83 8.81 -17.58
CA GLY A 248 1.01 8.29 -16.49
C GLY A 248 1.03 9.20 -15.24
N LEU A 249 2.20 9.72 -14.86
CA LEU A 249 2.30 10.72 -13.79
C LEU A 249 1.55 12.01 -14.12
N THR A 250 1.59 12.43 -15.38
CA THR A 250 0.83 13.61 -15.85
C THR A 250 -0.67 13.37 -15.71
N SER A 251 -1.12 12.21 -16.20
CA SER A 251 -2.52 11.76 -16.16
C SER A 251 -3.06 11.60 -14.73
N ALA A 252 -2.19 11.34 -13.76
CA ALA A 252 -2.56 11.23 -12.35
C ALA A 252 -2.89 12.59 -11.69
N ILE A 253 -2.39 13.71 -12.23
CA ILE A 253 -2.59 15.05 -11.65
C ILE A 253 -4.08 15.43 -11.50
N PRO A 254 -4.92 15.38 -12.54
CA PRO A 254 -6.34 15.72 -12.41
C PRO A 254 -7.09 14.80 -11.44
N VAL A 255 -6.69 13.52 -11.35
CA VAL A 255 -7.25 12.55 -10.39
C VAL A 255 -6.92 12.95 -8.96
N VAL A 256 -5.66 13.31 -8.68
CA VAL A 256 -5.22 13.75 -7.35
C VAL A 256 -5.93 15.04 -6.95
N ILE A 257 -6.04 16.02 -7.86
CA ILE A 257 -6.76 17.28 -7.61
C ILE A 257 -8.22 17.00 -7.25
N THR A 258 -8.90 16.17 -8.03
CA THR A 258 -10.30 15.79 -7.79
C THR A 258 -10.48 15.18 -6.41
N ASP A 259 -9.65 14.18 -6.08
CA ASP A 259 -9.70 13.48 -4.79
C ASP A 259 -9.40 14.41 -3.61
N LEU A 260 -8.39 15.28 -3.72
CA LEU A 260 -8.00 16.19 -2.66
C LEU A 260 -9.06 17.27 -2.42
N LEU A 261 -9.63 17.87 -3.48
CA LEU A 261 -10.67 18.87 -3.35
C LEU A 261 -11.93 18.29 -2.68
N ILE A 262 -12.36 17.09 -3.10
CA ILE A 262 -13.49 16.39 -2.47
C ILE A 262 -13.25 16.18 -0.99
N ARG A 263 -12.07 15.65 -0.63
CA ARG A 263 -11.71 15.38 0.77
C ARG A 263 -11.64 16.65 1.59
N LEU A 264 -11.05 17.71 1.05
CA LEU A 264 -10.93 19.00 1.71
C LEU A 264 -12.31 19.60 2.01
N ILE A 265 -13.17 19.72 0.99
CA ILE A 265 -14.50 20.32 1.18
C ILE A 265 -15.36 19.46 2.10
N TRP A 266 -15.30 18.13 1.95
CA TRP A 266 -15.99 17.21 2.86
C TRP A 266 -15.53 17.41 4.31
N SER A 267 -14.23 17.53 4.57
CA SER A 267 -13.68 17.78 5.91
C SER A 267 -14.12 19.13 6.48
N ILE A 268 -14.08 20.19 5.67
CA ILE A 268 -14.53 21.54 6.05
C ILE A 268 -16.01 21.53 6.44
N ARG A 269 -16.87 20.97 5.58
CA ARG A 269 -18.30 20.88 5.85
C ARG A 269 -18.59 20.09 7.11
N ARG A 270 -17.86 19.00 7.34
CA ARG A 270 -18.07 18.20 8.54
C ARG A 270 -17.78 18.96 9.83
N HIS A 271 -16.73 19.77 9.82
CA HIS A 271 -16.38 20.56 10.99
C HIS A 271 -17.34 21.73 11.20
N PHE A 272 -17.56 22.55 10.17
CA PHE A 272 -18.27 23.82 10.31
C PHE A 272 -19.79 23.70 10.17
N GLN A 273 -20.29 22.83 9.27
CA GLN A 273 -21.74 22.69 9.03
C GLN A 273 -22.38 21.74 10.06
N TYR A 274 -21.69 20.65 10.40
CA TYR A 274 -22.24 19.61 11.31
C TYR A 274 -21.62 19.64 12.71
N GLY A 275 -20.75 20.61 13.00
CA GLY A 275 -20.16 20.81 14.33
C GLY A 275 -19.32 19.64 14.84
N LYS A 276 -18.79 18.77 13.95
CA LYS A 276 -18.08 17.56 14.37
C LYS A 276 -16.65 17.90 14.83
N PRO A 277 -16.08 17.16 15.80
CA PRO A 277 -14.70 17.33 16.22
C PRO A 277 -13.70 17.14 15.05
N VAL A 278 -12.58 17.86 15.05
CA VAL A 278 -11.55 17.79 13.99
C VAL A 278 -11.06 16.35 13.76
N LYS A 279 -10.94 15.55 14.83
CA LYS A 279 -10.55 14.13 14.75
C LYS A 279 -11.52 13.30 13.89
N GLU A 280 -12.80 13.64 13.89
CA GLU A 280 -13.82 13.00 13.04
C GLU A 280 -13.87 13.58 11.62
N CYS A 281 -13.20 14.69 11.36
CA CYS A 281 -13.15 15.32 10.05
C CYS A 281 -11.98 14.81 9.19
N ILE A 282 -11.21 13.83 9.68
CA ILE A 282 -10.14 13.20 8.90
C ILE A 282 -10.76 12.33 7.79
N PRO A 283 -10.44 12.59 6.51
CA PRO A 283 -11.12 11.98 5.36
C PRO A 283 -10.64 10.54 5.12
N THR A 284 -11.21 9.60 5.88
CA THR A 284 -10.91 8.17 5.79
C THR A 284 -11.98 7.40 5.01
N ASN A 285 -11.61 6.23 4.49
CA ASN A 285 -12.53 5.36 3.74
C ASN A 285 -13.68 4.76 4.58
N LYS A 286 -13.70 5.01 5.90
CA LYS A 286 -14.77 4.60 6.80
C LYS A 286 -16.11 5.27 6.45
N TYR A 287 -16.06 6.51 5.99
CA TYR A 287 -17.26 7.33 5.80
C TYR A 287 -17.92 7.06 4.46
N SER A 288 -19.19 6.62 4.52
CA SER A 288 -19.94 6.23 3.31
C SER A 288 -20.16 7.41 2.38
N ASN A 289 -20.59 8.57 2.90
CA ASN A 289 -20.77 9.78 2.11
C ASN A 289 -19.51 10.19 1.35
N LEU A 290 -18.33 10.18 2.00
CA LEU A 290 -17.07 10.50 1.33
C LEU A 290 -16.77 9.53 0.18
N ARG A 291 -16.98 8.22 0.37
CA ARG A 291 -16.79 7.24 -0.71
C ARG A 291 -17.70 7.50 -1.90
N ILE A 292 -18.97 7.86 -1.66
CA ILE A 292 -19.91 8.22 -2.71
C ILE A 292 -19.49 9.52 -3.41
N MET A 293 -19.07 10.54 -2.68
CA MET A 293 -18.57 11.78 -3.28
C MET A 293 -17.36 11.50 -4.20
N LEU A 294 -16.41 10.68 -3.75
CA LEU A 294 -15.25 10.30 -4.58
C LEU A 294 -15.67 9.57 -5.87
N LEU A 295 -16.70 8.72 -5.80
CA LEU A 295 -17.27 8.06 -6.98
C LEU A 295 -17.87 9.07 -7.97
N PHE A 296 -18.70 10.01 -7.49
CA PHE A 296 -19.33 11.01 -8.35
C PHE A 296 -18.33 11.97 -8.96
N GLY A 297 -17.32 12.40 -8.20
CA GLY A 297 -16.27 13.29 -8.72
C GLY A 297 -15.39 12.62 -9.76
N ASN A 298 -14.86 11.42 -9.48
CA ASN A 298 -14.06 10.69 -10.46
C ASN A 298 -14.91 10.25 -11.67
N GLY A 299 -16.19 9.92 -11.46
CA GLY A 299 -17.13 9.62 -12.54
C GLY A 299 -17.35 10.81 -13.47
N THR A 300 -17.52 12.01 -12.90
CA THR A 300 -17.66 13.25 -13.67
C THR A 300 -16.40 13.54 -14.48
N LEU A 301 -15.22 13.41 -13.86
CA LEU A 301 -13.93 13.55 -14.54
C LEU A 301 -13.82 12.58 -15.74
N CYS A 302 -14.13 11.30 -15.54
CA CYS A 302 -14.06 10.29 -16.61
C CYS A 302 -15.06 10.57 -17.76
N VAL A 303 -16.25 11.09 -17.44
CA VAL A 303 -17.22 11.48 -18.48
C VAL A 303 -16.67 12.63 -19.32
N MET A 304 -16.07 13.63 -18.69
CA MET A 304 -15.45 14.75 -19.42
C MET A 304 -14.28 14.31 -20.29
N ASP A 305 -13.39 13.46 -19.75
CA ASP A 305 -12.29 12.83 -20.47
C ASP A 305 -12.80 12.04 -21.69
N ALA A 306 -13.82 11.19 -21.52
CA ALA A 306 -14.41 10.41 -22.62
C ALA A 306 -14.95 11.29 -23.74
N ILE A 307 -15.65 12.38 -23.37
CA ILE A 307 -16.24 13.32 -24.32
C ILE A 307 -15.13 14.05 -25.09
N ASP A 308 -14.12 14.56 -24.40
CA ASP A 308 -13.00 15.27 -25.05
C ASP A 308 -12.20 14.35 -25.98
N ALA A 309 -11.81 13.16 -25.49
CA ALA A 309 -11.14 12.16 -26.29
C ALA A 309 -11.99 11.77 -27.51
N GLY A 310 -13.29 11.55 -27.32
CA GLY A 310 -14.25 11.24 -28.38
C GLY A 310 -14.28 12.30 -29.47
N ILE A 311 -14.52 13.57 -29.09
CA ILE A 311 -14.62 14.69 -30.02
C ILE A 311 -13.29 14.93 -30.75
N ARG A 312 -12.18 15.02 -30.02
CA ARG A 312 -10.88 15.39 -30.59
C ARG A 312 -10.21 14.26 -31.36
N SER A 313 -10.59 13.01 -31.14
CA SER A 313 -10.06 11.88 -31.89
C SER A 313 -10.54 11.86 -33.35
N GLY A 314 -11.67 12.50 -33.66
CA GLY A 314 -12.25 12.48 -35.01
C GLY A 314 -12.56 11.07 -35.53
N GLY A 315 -12.79 10.09 -34.64
CA GLY A 315 -13.01 8.69 -34.99
C GLY A 315 -11.74 7.85 -35.17
N ASN A 316 -10.54 8.43 -35.00
CA ASN A 316 -9.29 7.69 -34.97
C ASN A 316 -9.04 7.10 -33.58
N PHE A 317 -9.07 5.78 -33.45
CA PHE A 317 -8.94 5.10 -32.15
C PHE A 317 -7.56 5.23 -31.51
N LEU A 318 -6.48 5.41 -32.28
CA LEU A 318 -5.18 5.69 -31.70
C LEU A 318 -5.15 7.09 -31.07
N ALA A 319 -5.71 8.09 -31.76
CA ALA A 319 -5.84 9.44 -31.22
C ALA A 319 -6.76 9.47 -30.00
N PHE A 320 -7.86 8.72 -30.02
CA PHE A 320 -8.76 8.53 -28.88
C PHE A 320 -8.00 7.94 -27.69
N PHE A 321 -7.29 6.83 -27.88
CA PHE A 321 -6.57 6.14 -26.82
C PHE A 321 -5.44 6.97 -26.22
N MET A 322 -4.73 7.75 -27.04
CA MET A 322 -3.70 8.68 -26.56
C MET A 322 -4.25 9.85 -25.74
N LYS A 323 -5.53 10.20 -25.90
CA LYS A 323 -6.18 11.26 -25.13
C LYS A 323 -6.88 10.75 -23.87
N LEU A 324 -7.37 9.52 -23.91
CA LEU A 324 -8.07 8.91 -22.79
C LEU A 324 -7.16 8.85 -21.55
N ASN A 325 -7.62 9.33 -20.41
CA ASN A 325 -6.87 9.27 -19.15
C ASN A 325 -7.02 7.91 -18.47
N LEU A 326 -6.15 6.94 -18.77
CA LEU A 326 -6.24 5.59 -18.20
C LEU A 326 -6.14 5.55 -16.66
N ILE A 327 -5.44 6.51 -16.05
CA ILE A 327 -5.30 6.59 -14.59
C ILE A 327 -6.64 6.97 -13.94
N ALA A 328 -7.38 7.89 -14.53
CA ALA A 328 -8.72 8.27 -14.11
C ALA A 328 -9.70 7.10 -14.19
N TRP A 329 -9.71 6.39 -15.32
CA TRP A 329 -10.56 5.22 -15.51
C TRP A 329 -10.22 4.10 -14.54
N PHE A 330 -8.93 3.80 -14.36
CA PHE A 330 -8.50 2.83 -13.36
C PHE A 330 -8.94 3.23 -11.96
N ARG A 331 -8.81 4.52 -11.59
CA ARG A 331 -9.26 5.04 -10.30
C ARG A 331 -10.76 4.85 -10.11
N LEU A 332 -11.57 5.20 -11.11
CA LEU A 332 -13.03 5.05 -11.05
C LEU A 332 -13.42 3.58 -10.90
N VAL A 333 -12.85 2.69 -11.72
CA VAL A 333 -13.11 1.23 -11.64
C VAL A 333 -12.74 0.70 -10.27
N ALA A 334 -11.57 1.06 -9.73
CA ALA A 334 -11.14 0.64 -8.40
C ALA A 334 -12.10 1.13 -7.29
N LEU A 335 -12.60 2.37 -7.38
CA LEU A 335 -13.59 2.90 -6.43
C LEU A 335 -14.92 2.16 -6.54
N VAL A 336 -15.40 1.88 -7.76
CA VAL A 336 -16.65 1.16 -8.01
C VAL A 336 -16.55 -0.27 -7.47
N LEU A 337 -15.51 -1.01 -7.83
CA LEU A 337 -15.27 -2.37 -7.35
C LEU A 337 -15.19 -2.40 -5.82
N LYS A 338 -14.46 -1.47 -5.21
CA LYS A 338 -14.39 -1.37 -3.76
C LYS A 338 -15.76 -1.14 -3.12
N GLU A 339 -16.56 -0.22 -3.66
CA GLU A 339 -17.89 0.06 -3.12
C GLU A 339 -18.86 -1.12 -3.34
N VAL A 340 -18.78 -1.82 -4.48
CA VAL A 340 -19.53 -3.06 -4.74
C VAL A 340 -19.15 -4.13 -3.73
N CYS A 341 -17.86 -4.39 -3.52
CA CYS A 341 -17.39 -5.36 -2.53
C CYS A 341 -17.82 -5.00 -1.10
N ILE A 342 -17.89 -3.70 -0.76
CA ILE A 342 -18.44 -3.25 0.53
C ILE A 342 -19.94 -3.54 0.65
N ARG A 343 -20.71 -3.25 -0.40
CA ARG A 343 -22.18 -3.43 -0.40
C ARG A 343 -22.60 -4.89 -0.42
N VAL A 344 -21.83 -5.74 -1.11
CA VAL A 344 -22.04 -7.20 -1.16
C VAL A 344 -21.44 -7.90 0.08
N GLY A 345 -20.66 -7.19 0.90
CA GLY A 345 -20.11 -7.71 2.17
C GLY A 345 -18.77 -8.44 2.05
N ILE A 346 -18.15 -8.46 0.87
CA ILE A 346 -16.87 -9.13 0.56
C ILE A 346 -15.67 -8.47 1.25
N THR A 347 -15.68 -7.15 1.49
CA THR A 347 -14.54 -6.47 2.16
C THR A 347 -14.50 -6.65 3.68
N GLY A 348 -15.60 -7.13 4.27
CA GLY A 348 -15.70 -7.38 5.72
C GLY A 348 -14.57 -8.25 6.27
N PRO A 349 -14.25 -9.42 5.70
CA PRO A 349 -13.31 -10.38 6.28
C PRO A 349 -11.86 -9.87 6.35
N LEU A 350 -11.31 -9.30 5.28
CA LEU A 350 -9.90 -8.90 5.24
C LEU A 350 -9.62 -7.67 6.13
N GLN A 351 -10.51 -6.67 6.08
CA GLN A 351 -10.40 -5.47 6.92
C GLN A 351 -10.62 -5.82 8.41
N MET A 352 -11.58 -6.71 8.70
CA MET A 352 -11.84 -7.21 10.05
C MET A 352 -10.67 -8.01 10.59
N ASN A 353 -10.02 -8.84 9.78
CA ASN A 353 -8.81 -9.56 10.18
C ASN A 353 -7.69 -8.60 10.55
N ILE A 354 -7.41 -7.59 9.71
CA ILE A 354 -6.38 -6.58 10.00
C ILE A 354 -6.71 -5.76 11.26
N GLU A 355 -7.98 -5.38 11.46
CA GLU A 355 -8.42 -4.68 12.68
C GLU A 355 -8.39 -5.57 13.92
N ALA A 356 -8.69 -6.87 13.78
CA ALA A 356 -8.57 -7.86 14.84
C ALA A 356 -7.10 -8.03 15.26
N TYR A 357 -6.17 -8.18 14.31
CA TYR A 357 -4.74 -8.23 14.59
C TYR A 357 -4.25 -6.95 15.30
N LYS A 358 -4.70 -5.76 14.87
CA LYS A 358 -4.36 -4.50 15.56
C LYS A 358 -4.90 -4.41 16.98
N ARG A 359 -6.07 -5.00 17.28
CA ARG A 359 -6.62 -5.08 18.63
C ARG A 359 -5.87 -6.08 19.50
N ILE A 360 -5.54 -7.26 18.95
CA ILE A 360 -4.74 -8.27 19.63
C ILE A 360 -3.37 -7.70 20.01
N ASN A 361 -2.68 -7.02 19.08
CA ASN A 361 -1.39 -6.42 19.38
C ASN A 361 -1.46 -5.34 20.48
N ARG A 362 -2.53 -4.53 20.51
CA ARG A 362 -2.73 -3.55 21.59
C ARG A 362 -3.01 -4.22 22.94
N ALA A 363 -3.81 -5.29 22.95
CA ALA A 363 -4.06 -6.05 24.18
C ALA A 363 -2.77 -6.73 24.68
N LEU A 364 -1.98 -7.33 23.78
CA LEU A 364 -0.68 -7.93 24.10
C LEU A 364 0.30 -6.91 24.66
N GLN A 365 0.38 -5.69 24.09
CA GLN A 365 1.20 -4.62 24.64
C GLN A 365 0.76 -4.18 26.04
N SER A 366 -0.56 -4.13 26.29
CA SER A 366 -1.09 -3.84 27.62
C SER A 366 -0.70 -4.93 28.63
N TYR A 367 -0.86 -6.21 28.25
CA TYR A 367 -0.45 -7.34 29.08
C TYR A 367 1.06 -7.37 29.33
N LEU A 368 1.88 -7.08 28.32
CA LEU A 368 3.34 -6.95 28.47
C LEU A 368 3.70 -5.86 29.47
N SER A 369 3.05 -4.70 29.41
CA SER A 369 3.29 -3.61 30.36
C SER A 369 2.81 -3.95 31.78
N GLU A 370 1.76 -4.74 31.94
CA GLU A 370 1.35 -5.27 33.25
C GLU A 370 2.34 -6.31 33.77
N LEU A 371 2.84 -7.21 32.91
CA LEU A 371 3.86 -8.20 33.26
C LEU A 371 5.19 -7.55 33.65
N GLU A 372 5.60 -6.48 32.96
CA GLU A 372 6.80 -5.70 33.30
C GLU A 372 6.72 -5.06 34.70
N LYS A 373 5.51 -4.81 35.21
CA LYS A 373 5.29 -4.27 36.57
C LYS A 373 5.35 -5.34 37.65
N ILE A 374 5.24 -6.61 37.28
CA ILE A 374 5.32 -7.72 38.25
C ILE A 374 6.80 -7.96 38.56
N ASP A 375 7.20 -7.69 39.80
CA ASP A 375 8.51 -8.10 40.29
C ASP A 375 8.52 -9.62 40.50
N ILE A 376 8.85 -10.34 39.42
CA ILE A 376 8.96 -11.81 39.40
C ILE A 376 9.95 -12.31 40.47
N THR A 377 10.97 -11.51 40.80
CA THR A 377 11.97 -11.87 41.79
C THR A 377 11.39 -11.84 43.19
N LEU A 378 10.63 -10.79 43.51
CA LEU A 378 9.92 -10.69 44.79
C LEU A 378 8.86 -11.79 44.92
N PHE A 379 8.05 -12.02 43.89
CA PHE A 379 7.02 -13.06 43.90
C PHE A 379 7.59 -14.45 44.16
N LYS A 380 8.70 -14.82 43.49
CA LYS A 380 9.39 -16.10 43.74
C LYS A 380 9.91 -16.19 45.17
N LYS A 381 10.53 -15.12 45.67
CA LYS A 381 11.06 -15.05 47.04
C LYS A 381 9.96 -15.20 48.09
N GLU A 382 8.79 -14.62 47.87
CA GLU A 382 7.63 -14.78 48.76
C GLU A 382 7.07 -16.20 48.70
N THR A 383 6.90 -16.76 47.51
CA THR A 383 6.36 -18.11 47.31
C THR A 383 7.25 -19.17 47.96
N GLU A 384 8.58 -19.08 47.79
CA GLU A 384 9.54 -19.98 48.44
C GLU A 384 9.45 -19.98 49.98
N LYS A 385 9.08 -18.84 50.60
CA LYS A 385 8.88 -18.79 52.07
C LYS A 385 7.68 -19.65 52.48
N TYR A 386 6.58 -19.58 51.73
CA TYR A 386 5.39 -20.36 52.02
C TYR A 386 5.57 -21.84 51.70
N GLU A 387 6.27 -22.18 50.61
CA GLU A 387 6.59 -23.58 50.30
C GLU A 387 7.44 -24.23 51.41
N LYS A 388 8.42 -23.51 51.97
CA LYS A 388 9.18 -23.98 53.14
C LYS A 388 8.28 -24.20 54.36
N ILE A 389 7.28 -23.35 54.58
CA ILE A 389 6.30 -23.51 55.66
C ILE A 389 5.45 -24.76 55.43
N VAL A 390 4.93 -24.94 54.22
CA VAL A 390 4.13 -26.10 53.84
C VAL A 390 4.94 -27.39 53.99
N GLY A 391 6.21 -27.38 53.56
CA GLY A 391 7.14 -28.49 53.75
C GLY A 391 7.31 -28.91 55.21
N LEU A 392 7.34 -27.96 56.15
CA LEU A 392 7.40 -28.25 57.58
C LEU A 392 6.14 -28.97 58.09
N PHE A 393 4.94 -28.60 57.63
CA PHE A 393 3.69 -29.25 58.01
C PHE A 393 3.64 -30.73 57.64
N SER A 394 4.32 -31.14 56.57
CA SER A 394 4.36 -32.52 56.08
C SER A 394 4.91 -33.54 57.08
N ASN A 395 5.67 -33.09 58.09
CA ASN A 395 6.37 -33.96 59.04
C ASN A 395 5.71 -34.03 60.42
N VAL A 396 4.61 -33.33 60.63
CA VAL A 396 3.89 -33.28 61.92
C VAL A 396 3.03 -34.52 62.10
N LYS A 397 3.11 -35.19 63.26
CA LYS A 397 2.42 -36.46 63.50
C LYS A 397 1.38 -36.41 64.62
N THR A 398 1.31 -35.31 65.36
CA THR A 398 0.38 -35.14 66.49
C THR A 398 -0.26 -33.75 66.52
N ASP A 399 -1.47 -33.67 67.08
CA ASP A 399 -2.21 -32.41 67.21
C ASP A 399 -1.47 -31.36 68.07
N LYS A 400 -0.70 -31.83 69.06
CA LYS A 400 0.10 -30.96 69.92
C LYS A 400 1.25 -30.31 69.15
N GLU A 401 2.00 -31.09 68.37
CA GLU A 401 3.08 -30.59 67.51
C GLU A 401 2.53 -29.63 66.44
N LEU A 402 1.35 -29.92 65.89
CA LEU A 402 0.69 -29.04 64.92
C LEU A 402 0.35 -27.69 65.54
N ASN A 403 -0.23 -27.69 66.74
CA ASN A 403 -0.61 -26.47 67.45
C ASN A 403 0.62 -25.63 67.81
N ASP A 404 1.67 -26.25 68.36
CA ASP A 404 2.91 -25.56 68.69
C ASP A 404 3.58 -24.96 67.44
N MET A 405 3.53 -25.67 66.30
CA MET A 405 4.11 -25.18 65.06
C MET A 405 3.30 -24.06 64.41
N LEU A 406 1.96 -24.12 64.47
CA LEU A 406 1.08 -23.04 64.02
C LEU A 406 1.35 -21.76 64.81
N LEU A 407 1.44 -21.85 66.14
CA LEU A 407 1.72 -20.69 67.00
C LEU A 407 3.09 -20.06 66.71
N ASN A 408 4.11 -20.87 66.47
CA ASN A 408 5.44 -20.39 66.05
C ASN A 408 5.41 -19.70 64.67
N ILE A 409 4.55 -20.14 63.75
CA ILE A 409 4.40 -19.52 62.44
C ILE A 409 3.74 -18.14 62.57
N PHE A 410 2.72 -17.99 63.44
CA PHE A 410 2.13 -16.68 63.75
C PHE A 410 3.22 -15.71 64.23
N ASP A 411 4.07 -16.13 65.17
CA ASP A 411 5.17 -15.30 65.68
C ASP A 411 6.21 -14.98 64.58
N ARG A 412 6.60 -15.98 63.77
CA ARG A 412 7.62 -15.81 62.72
C ARG A 412 7.16 -14.93 61.56
N LEU A 413 5.87 -14.95 61.23
CA LEU A 413 5.28 -14.09 60.20
C LEU A 413 4.89 -12.72 60.75
N GLY A 414 5.04 -12.49 62.06
CA GLY A 414 4.71 -11.22 62.70
C GLY A 414 3.21 -10.96 62.74
N PHE A 415 2.39 -12.03 62.78
CA PHE A 415 0.94 -11.91 62.90
C PHE A 415 0.54 -11.82 64.36
N ASP A 416 -0.30 -10.84 64.67
CA ASP A 416 -0.86 -10.68 66.01
C ASP A 416 -1.79 -11.87 66.31
N LYS A 417 -1.55 -12.52 67.45
CA LYS A 417 -2.46 -13.56 67.95
C LYS A 417 -3.76 -12.88 68.40
N PRO A 418 -4.94 -13.44 68.08
CA PRO A 418 -6.22 -12.87 68.48
C PRO A 418 -6.50 -12.83 70.00
N TRP A 419 -5.58 -13.34 70.82
CA TRP A 419 -5.69 -13.43 72.28
C TRP A 419 -4.39 -12.99 72.93
N GLU A 420 -4.46 -12.61 74.21
CA GLU A 420 -3.30 -12.19 75.00
C GLU A 420 -2.93 -13.28 76.03
N GLY A 421 -1.65 -13.60 76.15
CA GLY A 421 -1.17 -14.63 77.08
C GLY A 421 -1.48 -16.07 76.64
N ASN A 422 -1.71 -16.96 77.61
CA ASN A 422 -2.03 -18.37 77.33
C ASN A 422 -3.44 -18.49 76.74
N PHE A 423 -3.58 -19.26 75.66
CA PHE A 423 -4.86 -19.44 74.97
C PHE A 423 -5.98 -19.95 75.89
N TYR A 424 -5.70 -20.96 76.72
CA TYR A 424 -6.72 -21.55 77.58
C TYR A 424 -7.16 -20.58 78.68
N ASP A 425 -6.22 -19.80 79.23
CA ASP A 425 -6.52 -18.78 80.25
C ASP A 425 -7.35 -17.64 79.65
N HIS A 426 -7.02 -17.20 78.43
CA HIS A 426 -7.80 -16.19 77.71
C HIS A 426 -9.22 -16.67 77.42
N MET A 427 -9.38 -17.93 77.00
CA MET A 427 -10.70 -18.53 76.73
C MET A 427 -11.52 -18.80 78.00
N ALA A 428 -10.88 -18.97 79.16
CA ALA A 428 -11.55 -19.11 80.45
C ALA A 428 -12.02 -17.76 81.03
N ASN A 429 -11.46 -16.64 80.57
CA ASN A 429 -11.90 -15.30 80.97
C ASN A 429 -13.22 -14.94 80.29
N LYS A 430 -14.31 -14.84 81.07
CA LYS A 430 -15.65 -14.47 80.57
C LYS A 430 -15.71 -13.10 79.88
N ASN A 431 -14.74 -12.23 80.12
CA ASN A 431 -14.62 -10.91 79.51
C ASN A 431 -13.56 -10.86 78.39
N GLY A 432 -12.89 -11.98 78.10
CA GLY A 432 -11.90 -12.07 77.02
C GLY A 432 -12.59 -12.13 75.66
N THR A 433 -12.22 -11.23 74.75
CA THR A 433 -12.68 -11.25 73.34
C THR A 433 -11.52 -11.62 72.43
N LEU A 434 -11.78 -12.42 71.41
CA LEU A 434 -10.82 -12.67 70.34
C LEU A 434 -10.83 -11.49 69.36
N VAL A 435 -9.69 -10.83 69.18
CA VAL A 435 -9.55 -9.66 68.32
C VAL A 435 -8.63 -9.99 67.16
N PHE A 436 -9.21 -10.25 65.99
CA PHE A 436 -8.46 -10.46 64.75
C PHE A 436 -8.14 -9.09 64.13
N LYS A 437 -6.85 -8.77 63.95
CA LYS A 437 -6.37 -7.52 63.36
C LYS A 437 -5.97 -7.69 61.90
#